data_AF-A0A060Z013-F1
#
_entry.id   AF-A0A060Z013-F1
#
_cell.length_a   1.000
_cell.length_b   1.000
_cell.length_c   1.000
_cell.angle_alpha   90.00
_cell.angle_beta   90.00
_cell.angle_gamma   90.00
#
_symmetry.space_group_name_H-M   'P 1'
#
loop_
_entity.id
_entity.type
_entity.pdbx_description
1 polymer ?
#
loop_
_entity_poly.entity_id
_entity_poly.type
_entity_poly.pdbx_seq_one_letter_code
_entity_poly.pdbx_strand_id
1 'polypeptide(L)'
;MGGLQKKKYERGSATNYITRNKARKKLQLSLADFRRLCILKGIYPHEPKHKKKVNKGSTAPRTFYLFKDIRFLLHEPIVRKFREYKVFVRKLRKAYGKAEWTGVERLRDNKPGYKLDHIIKER
;
A
#
# COMPACT_ATOMS: atom_id res chain seq x y z
N MET A 1 9.84 31.19 -27.62
CA MET A 1 9.83 30.57 -26.26
C MET A 1 9.62 29.06 -26.39
N GLY A 2 10.68 28.30 -26.70
CA GLY A 2 10.60 26.83 -26.79
C GLY A 2 10.61 26.21 -25.41
N GLY A 3 9.47 25.71 -24.93
CA GLY A 3 9.42 25.02 -23.63
C GLY A 3 10.32 23.79 -23.61
N LEU A 4 11.08 23.62 -22.53
CA LEU A 4 11.95 22.46 -22.27
C LEU A 4 11.26 21.14 -22.67
N GLN A 5 11.97 20.35 -23.49
CA GLN A 5 11.45 19.08 -24.01
C GLN A 5 11.05 18.16 -22.85
N LYS A 6 9.77 17.81 -22.80
CA LYS A 6 9.16 17.10 -21.67
C LYS A 6 9.58 15.64 -21.72
N LYS A 7 10.08 15.09 -20.60
CA LYS A 7 10.51 13.68 -20.54
C LYS A 7 9.32 12.74 -20.74
N LYS A 8 9.59 11.62 -21.44
CA LYS A 8 8.59 10.61 -21.77
C LYS A 8 8.01 9.99 -20.49
N TYR A 9 6.69 9.76 -20.48
CA TYR A 9 5.92 9.14 -19.38
C TYR A 9 5.72 9.99 -18.11
N GLU A 10 6.05 11.28 -18.14
CA GLU A 10 5.81 12.21 -17.02
C GLU A 10 4.45 12.94 -17.08
N ARG A 11 3.66 12.70 -18.14
CA ARG A 11 2.35 13.34 -18.33
C ARG A 11 1.32 12.40 -18.97
N GLY A 12 0.05 12.76 -18.81
CA GLY A 12 -1.11 12.08 -19.41
C GLY A 12 -1.43 10.74 -18.73
N SER A 13 -2.00 9.79 -19.47
CA SER A 13 -2.45 8.51 -18.90
C SER A 13 -1.34 7.72 -18.17
N ALA A 14 -0.06 7.97 -18.47
CA ALA A 14 1.06 7.32 -17.81
C ALA A 14 1.19 7.67 -16.32
N THR A 15 0.73 8.85 -15.89
CA THR A 15 0.78 9.28 -14.48
C THR A 15 -0.46 8.90 -13.68
N ASN A 16 -1.57 8.57 -14.37
CA ASN A 16 -2.84 8.27 -13.72
C ASN A 16 -2.87 6.90 -13.05
N TYR A 17 -1.97 6.00 -13.44
CA TYR A 17 -1.94 4.62 -12.96
C TYR A 17 -0.62 4.29 -12.27
N ILE A 18 -0.69 3.38 -11.32
CA ILE A 18 0.45 2.83 -10.60
C ILE A 18 0.34 1.31 -10.56
N THR A 19 1.45 0.62 -10.79
CA THR A 19 1.47 -0.86 -10.70
C THR A 19 1.31 -1.31 -9.26
N ARG A 20 0.69 -2.47 -9.03
CA ARG A 20 0.51 -3.08 -7.69
C ARG A 20 1.79 -3.06 -6.85
N ASN A 21 2.93 -3.44 -7.44
CA ASN A 21 4.21 -3.48 -6.73
C ASN A 21 4.68 -2.09 -6.29
N LYS A 22 4.46 -1.07 -7.12
CA LYS A 22 4.78 0.33 -6.75
C LYS A 22 3.81 0.87 -5.70
N ALA A 23 2.52 0.59 -5.83
CA ALA A 23 1.49 1.00 -4.87
C ALA A 23 1.78 0.46 -3.47
N ARG A 24 2.00 -0.86 -3.36
CA ARG A 24 2.35 -1.52 -2.10
C ARG A 24 3.63 -0.94 -1.46
N LYS A 25 4.68 -0.72 -2.27
CA LYS A 25 5.94 -0.14 -1.79
C LYS A 25 5.73 1.29 -1.28
N LYS A 26 4.93 2.10 -1.99
CA LYS A 26 4.61 3.48 -1.60
C LYS A 26 3.85 3.54 -0.26
N LEU A 27 2.93 2.60 -0.02
CA LEU A 27 2.21 2.49 1.25
C LEU A 27 3.02 1.79 2.36
N GLN A 28 4.19 1.22 2.03
CA GLN A 28 5.08 0.45 2.93
C GLN A 28 4.42 -0.81 3.53
N LEU A 29 3.46 -1.40 2.81
CA LEU A 29 2.69 -2.56 3.26
C LEU A 29 3.21 -3.89 2.71
N SER A 30 2.86 -4.99 3.37
CA SER A 30 3.00 -6.34 2.80
C SER A 30 1.94 -6.56 1.69
N LEU A 31 2.08 -7.63 0.89
CA LEU A 31 1.10 -7.88 -0.18
C LEU A 31 -0.26 -8.27 0.41
N ALA A 32 -0.26 -9.03 1.50
CA ALA A 32 -1.47 -9.43 2.21
C ALA A 32 -2.18 -8.20 2.80
N ASP A 33 -1.45 -7.32 3.49
CA ASP A 33 -2.05 -6.12 4.10
C ASP A 33 -2.54 -5.14 3.04
N PHE A 34 -1.82 -4.99 1.93
CA PHE A 34 -2.28 -4.18 0.81
C PHE A 34 -3.60 -4.70 0.23
N ARG A 35 -3.73 -6.03 0.05
CA ARG A 35 -5.00 -6.62 -0.42
C ARG A 35 -6.14 -6.42 0.56
N ARG A 36 -5.89 -6.63 1.86
CA ARG A 36 -6.88 -6.39 2.93
C ARG A 36 -7.35 -4.94 2.92
N LEU A 37 -6.40 -3.99 2.86
CA LEU A 37 -6.71 -2.57 2.79
C LEU A 37 -7.57 -2.23 1.55
N CYS A 38 -7.21 -2.76 0.38
CA CYS A 38 -7.98 -2.57 -0.85
C CYS A 38 -9.42 -3.09 -0.72
N ILE A 39 -9.64 -4.25 -0.08
CA ILE A 39 -10.99 -4.78 0.15
C ILE A 39 -11.77 -3.88 1.10
N LEU A 40 -11.14 -3.48 2.21
CA LEU A 40 -11.78 -2.62 3.22
C LEU A 40 -12.21 -1.28 2.64
N LYS A 41 -11.36 -0.64 1.82
CA LYS A 41 -11.63 0.66 1.20
C LYS A 41 -12.28 0.59 -0.18
N GLY A 42 -12.63 -0.61 -0.67
CA GLY A 42 -13.28 -0.79 -1.97
C GLY A 42 -12.44 -0.34 -3.17
N ILE A 43 -11.11 -0.43 -3.09
CA ILE A 43 -10.20 -0.02 -4.16
C ILE A 43 -9.82 -1.24 -5.00
N TYR A 44 -10.27 -1.24 -6.25
CA TYR A 44 -10.09 -2.33 -7.19
C TYR A 44 -9.02 -2.02 -8.25
N PRO A 45 -8.41 -3.05 -8.84
CA PRO A 45 -7.51 -2.85 -9.96
C PRO A 45 -8.27 -2.34 -11.19
N HIS A 46 -7.61 -1.49 -11.97
CA HIS A 46 -8.14 -0.92 -13.21
C HIS A 46 -7.30 -1.34 -14.40
N GLU A 47 -7.95 -1.48 -15.55
CA GLU A 47 -7.30 -1.78 -16.81
C GLU A 47 -7.09 -0.49 -17.64
N PRO A 48 -5.85 -0.03 -17.86
CA PRO A 48 -5.63 1.19 -18.61
C PRO A 48 -5.94 1.01 -20.09
N LYS A 49 -6.64 1.98 -20.70
CA LYS A 49 -6.92 2.01 -22.15
C LYS A 49 -5.66 1.86 -23.01
N HIS A 50 -4.54 2.46 -22.60
CA HIS A 50 -3.26 2.39 -23.30
C HIS A 50 -2.17 1.71 -22.46
N LYS A 51 -2.24 0.37 -22.34
CA LYS A 51 -1.34 -0.46 -21.50
C LYS A 51 0.15 -0.22 -21.78
N LYS A 52 0.57 -0.19 -23.05
CA LYS A 52 1.98 0.05 -23.44
C LYS A 52 2.50 1.40 -22.91
N LYS A 53 1.70 2.46 -23.00
CA LYS A 53 2.10 3.81 -22.53
C LYS A 53 2.24 3.86 -21.01
N VAL A 54 1.31 3.24 -20.28
CA VAL A 54 1.35 3.19 -18.81
C VAL A 54 2.48 2.31 -18.30
N ASN A 55 2.76 1.20 -18.98
CA ASN A 55 3.82 0.26 -18.61
C ASN A 55 5.19 0.63 -19.21
N LYS A 56 5.39 1.90 -19.59
CA LYS A 56 6.65 2.44 -20.13
C LYS A 56 7.23 1.62 -21.31
N GLY A 57 6.36 1.13 -22.18
CA GLY A 57 6.71 0.34 -23.37
C GLY A 57 6.57 -1.18 -23.19
N SER A 58 6.46 -1.68 -21.97
CA SER A 58 6.35 -3.13 -21.72
C SER A 58 4.93 -3.66 -21.99
N THR A 59 4.84 -4.85 -22.59
CA THR A 59 3.59 -5.58 -22.86
C THR A 59 3.24 -6.61 -21.78
N ALA A 60 4.11 -6.80 -20.78
CA ALA A 60 3.90 -7.79 -19.73
C ALA A 60 2.60 -7.51 -18.95
N PRO A 61 1.82 -8.55 -18.59
CA PRO A 61 0.59 -8.39 -17.85
C PRO A 61 0.90 -7.84 -16.45
N ARG A 62 0.31 -6.70 -16.12
CA ARG A 62 0.45 -6.07 -14.81
C ARG A 62 -0.89 -5.55 -14.31
N THR A 63 -1.08 -5.68 -13.00
CA THR A 63 -2.21 -5.08 -12.31
C THR A 63 -1.92 -3.61 -12.02
N PHE A 64 -2.81 -2.74 -12.45
CA PHE A 64 -2.73 -1.29 -12.22
C PHE A 64 -3.83 -0.84 -11.25
N TYR A 65 -3.52 0.20 -10.48
CA TYR A 65 -4.45 0.93 -9.64
C TYR A 65 -4.41 2.39 -10.07
N LEU A 66 -5.47 3.15 -9.80
CA LEU A 66 -5.42 4.59 -10.02
C LEU A 66 -4.52 5.25 -8.97
N PHE A 67 -3.70 6.18 -9.42
CA PHE A 67 -2.74 6.87 -8.55
C PHE A 67 -3.45 7.71 -7.50
N LYS A 68 -4.61 8.30 -7.84
CA LYS A 68 -5.46 9.08 -6.93
C LYS A 68 -5.92 8.26 -5.72
N ASP A 69 -6.33 7.01 -5.94
CA ASP A 69 -6.83 6.13 -4.88
C ASP A 69 -5.70 5.72 -3.94
N ILE A 70 -4.51 5.42 -4.50
CA ILE A 70 -3.32 5.13 -3.68
C ILE A 70 -2.86 6.36 -2.89
N ARG A 71 -3.04 7.57 -3.43
CA ARG A 71 -2.76 8.82 -2.70
C ARG A 71 -3.76 9.01 -1.56
N PHE A 72 -5.04 8.75 -1.79
CA PHE A 72 -6.07 8.76 -0.76
C PHE A 72 -5.74 7.78 0.38
N LEU A 73 -5.41 6.53 0.04
CA LEU A 73 -4.97 5.52 1.00
C LEU A 73 -3.75 5.93 1.83
N LEU A 74 -2.89 6.82 1.34
CA LEU A 74 -1.70 7.23 2.07
C LEU A 74 -2.05 8.05 3.32
N HIS A 75 -3.20 8.70 3.33
CA HIS A 75 -3.70 9.51 4.44
C HIS A 75 -4.65 8.74 5.37
N GLU A 76 -4.96 7.49 5.03
CA GLU A 76 -5.86 6.64 5.82
C GLU A 76 -5.23 6.19 7.15
N PRO A 77 -5.90 6.37 8.31
CA PRO A 77 -5.36 6.02 9.61
C PRO A 77 -5.08 4.52 9.76
N ILE A 78 -5.85 3.66 9.09
CA ILE A 78 -5.66 2.21 9.12
C ILE A 78 -4.29 1.79 8.56
N VAL A 79 -3.70 2.55 7.62
CA VAL A 79 -2.36 2.26 7.08
C VAL A 79 -1.30 2.35 8.17
N ARG A 80 -1.42 3.32 9.07
CA ARG A 80 -0.51 3.44 10.22
C ARG A 80 -0.65 2.23 11.15
N LYS A 81 -1.86 1.74 11.38
CA LYS A 81 -2.10 0.55 12.22
C LYS A 81 -1.49 -0.72 11.64
N PHE A 82 -1.57 -0.93 10.33
CA PHE A 82 -0.85 -2.05 9.68
C PHE A 82 0.67 -1.95 9.85
N ARG A 83 1.24 -0.74 9.80
CA ARG A 83 2.68 -0.52 10.02
C ARG A 83 3.08 -0.79 11.48
N GLU A 84 2.28 -0.32 12.45
CA GLU A 84 2.46 -0.60 13.87
C GLU A 84 2.44 -2.11 14.13
N TYR A 85 1.48 -2.83 13.55
CA TYR A 85 1.39 -4.28 13.65
C TYR A 85 2.62 -5.00 13.07
N LYS A 86 3.12 -4.54 11.91
CA LYS A 86 4.35 -5.10 11.32
C LYS A 86 5.56 -4.93 12.24
N VAL A 87 5.71 -3.77 12.88
CA VAL A 87 6.78 -3.53 13.85
C VAL A 87 6.61 -4.40 15.08
N PHE A 88 5.38 -4.52 15.59
CA PHE A 88 5.03 -5.43 16.69
C PHE A 88 5.47 -6.87 16.41
N VAL A 89 5.10 -7.43 15.25
CA VAL A 89 5.50 -8.80 14.86
C VAL A 89 7.01 -8.95 14.79
N ARG A 90 7.73 -7.94 14.29
CA ARG A 90 9.20 -7.95 14.25
C ARG A 90 9.82 -7.95 15.65
N LYS A 91 9.29 -7.13 16.57
CA LYS A 91 9.74 -7.09 17.98
C LYS A 91 9.45 -8.42 18.68
N LEU A 92 8.25 -8.96 18.47
CA LEU A 92 7.83 -10.25 19.04
C LEU A 92 8.75 -11.39 18.58
N ARG A 93 9.02 -11.48 17.27
CA ARG A 93 9.97 -12.46 16.71
C ARG A 93 11.37 -12.33 17.31
N LYS A 94 11.86 -11.10 17.52
CA LYS A 94 13.16 -10.85 18.13
C LYS A 94 13.20 -11.32 19.59
N ALA A 95 12.16 -11.05 20.39
CA ALA A 95 12.06 -11.49 21.77
C ALA A 95 11.99 -13.02 21.89
N TYR A 96 11.22 -13.68 21.03
CA TYR A 96 11.20 -15.15 20.93
C TYR A 96 12.57 -15.73 20.60
N GLY A 97 13.27 -15.17 19.62
CA GLY A 97 14.61 -15.63 19.24
C GLY A 97 15.67 -15.46 20.33
N LYS A 98 15.41 -14.62 21.33
CA LYS A 98 16.26 -14.43 22.51
C LYS A 98 15.80 -15.22 23.75
N ALA A 99 14.67 -15.93 23.68
CA ALA A 99 14.02 -16.56 24.82
C ALA A 99 13.69 -15.60 26.00
N GLU A 100 13.45 -14.30 25.72
CA GLU A 100 13.03 -13.31 26.71
C GLU A 100 11.50 -13.42 26.96
N TRP A 101 11.06 -14.41 27.75
CA TRP A 101 9.63 -14.73 27.94
C TRP A 101 8.79 -13.58 28.52
N THR A 102 9.32 -12.86 29.51
CA THR A 102 8.66 -11.69 30.11
C THR A 102 8.47 -10.56 29.09
N GLY A 103 9.44 -10.36 28.20
CA GLY A 103 9.34 -9.39 27.11
C GLY A 103 8.30 -9.78 26.06
N VAL A 104 8.18 -11.09 25.77
CA VAL A 104 7.15 -11.63 24.87
C VAL A 104 5.75 -11.38 25.42
N GLU A 105 5.53 -11.65 26.71
CA GLU A 105 4.23 -11.46 27.37
C GLU A 105 3.82 -9.98 27.36
N ARG A 106 4.71 -9.08 27.80
CA ARG A 106 4.48 -7.63 27.73
C ARG A 106 4.16 -7.13 26.33
N LEU A 107 4.83 -7.68 25.30
CA LEU A 107 4.54 -7.32 23.92
C LEU A 107 3.15 -7.82 23.51
N ARG A 108 2.77 -9.05 23.87
CA ARG A 108 1.45 -9.62 23.57
C ARG A 108 0.32 -8.79 24.17
N ASP A 109 0.48 -8.30 25.40
CA ASP A 109 -0.51 -7.45 26.06
C ASP A 109 -0.69 -6.11 25.32
N ASN A 110 0.40 -5.60 24.75
CA ASN A 110 0.42 -4.36 23.96
C ASN A 110 0.17 -4.57 22.46
N LYS A 111 -0.55 -5.64 22.08
CA LYS A 111 -0.84 -5.93 20.66
C LYS A 111 -1.64 -4.77 20.03
N PRO A 112 -1.14 -4.15 18.95
CA PRO A 112 -1.86 -3.06 18.31
C PRO A 112 -3.11 -3.59 17.59
N GLY A 113 -4.27 -3.07 18.00
CA GLY A 113 -5.55 -3.29 17.33
C GLY A 113 -5.94 -2.12 16.42
N TYR A 114 -6.86 -2.37 15.50
CA TYR A 114 -7.54 -1.34 14.72
C TYR A 114 -9.04 -1.63 14.69
N LYS A 115 -9.85 -0.57 14.73
CA LYS A 115 -11.30 -0.66 14.59
C LYS A 115 -11.70 -0.40 13.14
N LEU A 116 -12.76 -1.05 12.67
CA LEU A 116 -13.27 -0.90 11.31
C LEU A 116 -14.45 0.08 11.20
N ASP A 117 -14.95 0.59 12.32
CA ASP A 117 -16.19 1.38 12.40
C ASP A 117 -16.19 2.59 11.45
N HIS A 118 -15.08 3.33 11.39
CA HIS A 118 -14.93 4.48 10.51
C HIS A 118 -14.99 4.10 9.02
N ILE A 119 -14.39 2.97 8.64
CA ILE A 119 -14.35 2.51 7.25
C ILE A 119 -15.74 2.03 6.80
N ILE A 120 -16.48 1.37 7.68
CA ILE A 120 -17.82 0.88 7.36
C ILE A 120 -18.80 2.03 7.17
N LYS A 121 -18.69 3.11 7.97
CA LYS A 121 -19.58 4.28 7.87
C LYS A 121 -19.32 5.16 6.64
N GLU A 122 -18.08 5.20 6.16
CA GLU A 122 -17.69 6.01 4.98
C GLU A 122 -18.08 5.36 3.64
N ARG A 123 -18.40 4.07 3.64
CA ARG A 123 -18.71 3.27 2.46
C ARG A 123 -20.21 3.20 2.21
#